data_AF-A0A6M8V3G0-F1
#
_entry.id   AF-A0A6M8V3G0-F1
#
_cell.length_a   1.000
_cell.length_b   1.000
_cell.length_c   1.000
_cell.angle_alpha   90.00
_cell.angle_beta   90.00
_cell.angle_gamma   90.00
#
_symmetry.space_group_name_H-M   'P 1'
#
loop_
_entity.id
_entity.type
_entity.pdbx_description
1 polymer ?
#
loop_
_entity_poly.entity_id
_entity_poly.type
_entity_poly.pdbx_seq_one_letter_code
_entity_poly.pdbx_strand_id
1 'polypeptide(L)'
;MNTIFQINSDDLDNRFIESIKALFKNKKLIISVTEDIDETAYLLQSEKNAKRLFEALEDIKRNKNLVSIKSIEDLESLVVDAKNRSN
;
A
#
# COMPACT_ATOMS: atom_id res chain seq x y z
N MET A 1 11.35 -15.99 5.40
CA MET A 1 10.36 -15.72 4.33
C MET A 1 9.15 -15.10 5.00
N ASN A 2 8.72 -13.92 4.55
CA ASN A 2 7.49 -13.28 4.98
C ASN A 2 6.45 -13.47 3.87
N THR A 3 5.24 -13.87 4.22
CA THR A 3 4.17 -14.13 3.25
C THR A 3 2.87 -13.57 3.81
N ILE A 4 2.21 -12.74 3.01
CA ILE A 4 0.92 -12.13 3.35
C ILE A 4 -0.15 -12.84 2.51
N PHE A 5 -1.23 -13.25 3.16
CA PHE A 5 -2.39 -13.85 2.52
C PHE A 5 -3.58 -12.90 2.71
N GLN A 6 -4.19 -12.46 1.61
CA GLN A 6 -5.44 -11.72 1.62
C GLN A 6 -6.55 -12.69 1.20
N ILE A 7 -7.46 -12.98 2.11
CA ILE A 7 -8.51 -14.00 1.97
C ILE A 7 -9.80 -13.49 2.60
N ASN A 8 -10.95 -14.04 2.20
CA ASN A 8 -12.19 -13.82 2.95
C ASN A 8 -12.16 -14.61 4.26
N SER A 9 -12.97 -14.19 5.23
CA SER A 9 -13.12 -14.92 6.50
C SER A 9 -13.56 -16.37 6.30
N ASP A 10 -14.41 -16.61 5.31
CA ASP A 10 -14.97 -17.94 5.03
C ASP A 10 -13.93 -18.91 4.44
N ASP A 11 -12.84 -18.37 3.87
CA ASP A 11 -11.72 -19.14 3.35
C ASP A 11 -10.71 -19.51 4.45
N LEU A 12 -10.83 -18.94 5.66
CA LEU A 12 -10.04 -19.30 6.83
C LEU A 12 -10.57 -20.61 7.45
N ASP A 13 -10.35 -21.71 6.73
CA ASP A 13 -10.78 -23.05 7.13
C ASP A 13 -9.62 -23.96 7.55
N ASN A 14 -9.93 -25.18 7.99
CA ASN A 14 -8.92 -26.15 8.41
C ASN A 14 -7.93 -26.50 7.29
N ARG A 15 -8.35 -26.49 6.02
CA ARG A 15 -7.47 -26.78 4.88
C ARG A 15 -6.44 -25.68 4.70
N PHE A 16 -6.84 -24.42 4.88
CA PHE A 16 -5.92 -23.29 4.89
C PHE A 16 -4.90 -23.42 6.02
N ILE A 17 -5.34 -23.71 7.24
CA ILE A 17 -4.44 -23.90 8.40
C ILE A 17 -3.43 -25.03 8.17
N GLU A 18 -3.86 -26.16 7.61
CA GLU A 18 -2.94 -27.26 7.28
C GLU A 18 -1.93 -26.87 6.19
N SER A 19 -2.36 -26.04 5.22
CA SER A 19 -1.46 -25.51 4.19
C SER A 19 -0.37 -24.60 4.79
N ILE A 20 -0.71 -23.74 5.75
CA ILE A 20 0.27 -22.92 6.48
C ILE A 20 1.25 -23.78 7.27
N LYS A 21 0.77 -24.81 7.98
CA LYS A 21 1.64 -25.75 8.71
C LYS A 21 2.61 -26.48 7.80
N ALA A 22 2.16 -26.89 6.61
CA ALA A 22 3.00 -27.55 5.62
C ALA A 22 4.09 -26.61 5.08
N LEU A 23 3.72 -25.38 4.73
CA LEU A 23 4.65 -24.37 4.18
C LEU A 23 5.73 -23.94 5.18
N PHE A 24 5.41 -23.84 6.46
CA PHE A 24 6.32 -23.34 7.49
C PHE A 24 6.70 -24.40 8.54
N LYS A 25 6.78 -25.67 8.11
CA LYS A 25 7.09 -26.82 8.98
C LYS A 25 8.28 -26.56 9.91
N ASN A 26 8.12 -26.89 11.20
CA ASN A 26 9.14 -26.76 12.25
C ASN A 26 9.63 -25.31 12.49
N LYS A 27 8.84 -24.30 12.15
CA LYS A 27 9.13 -22.89 12.45
C LYS A 27 8.16 -22.37 13.52
N LYS A 28 8.62 -21.39 14.31
CA LYS A 28 7.72 -20.60 15.17
C LYS A 28 7.02 -19.58 14.28
N LEU A 29 5.70 -19.50 14.41
CA LEU A 29 4.87 -18.58 13.62
C LEU A 29 4.39 -17.44 14.50
N ILE A 30 4.27 -16.26 13.90
CA ILE A 30 3.50 -15.14 14.42
C ILE A 30 2.38 -14.92 13.41
N ILE A 31 1.13 -14.87 13.88
CA ILE A 31 -0.05 -14.63 13.05
C ILE A 31 -0.61 -13.27 13.45
N SER A 32 -0.76 -12.36 12.48
CA SER A 32 -1.48 -11.10 12.63
C SER A 32 -2.72 -11.15 11.76
N VAL A 33 -3.88 -10.91 12.34
CA VAL A 33 -5.17 -10.84 11.63
C VAL A 33 -5.68 -9.42 11.76
N THR A 34 -6.00 -8.81 10.62
CA THR A 34 -6.53 -7.46 10.53
C THR A 34 -7.75 -7.51 9.62
N GLU A 35 -8.79 -6.73 9.93
CA GLU A 35 -9.87 -6.54 8.97
C GLU A 35 -9.32 -5.89 7.71
N ASP A 36 -9.78 -6.39 6.56
CA ASP A 36 -9.52 -5.74 5.27
C ASP A 36 -10.40 -4.49 5.19
N ILE A 37 -9.87 -3.39 5.71
CA ILE A 37 -10.52 -2.08 5.61
C ILE A 37 -10.35 -1.67 4.14
N ASP A 38 -11.47 -1.49 3.43
CA ASP A 38 -11.47 -0.91 2.10
C ASP A 38 -10.64 0.38 2.12
N GLU A 39 -9.45 0.33 1.51
CA GLU A 39 -8.53 1.45 1.46
C GLU A 39 -9.20 2.69 0.86
N THR A 40 -10.18 2.52 -0.03
CA THR A 40 -10.98 3.60 -0.57
C THR A 40 -11.85 4.23 0.50
N ALA A 41 -12.55 3.43 1.30
CA ALA A 41 -13.35 3.92 2.42
C ALA A 41 -12.47 4.65 3.46
N TYR A 42 -11.27 4.14 3.72
CA TYR A 42 -10.29 4.79 4.61
C TYR A 42 -9.78 6.13 4.04
N LEU A 43 -9.39 6.17 2.76
CA LEU A 43 -8.94 7.40 2.10
C LEU A 43 -10.04 8.46 2.03
N LEU A 44 -11.30 8.03 1.92
CA LEU A 44 -12.46 8.92 1.90
C LEU A 44 -12.99 9.27 3.31
N GLN A 45 -12.47 8.62 4.37
CA GLN A 45 -12.98 8.78 5.73
C GLN A 45 -12.77 10.21 6.29
N SER A 46 -11.73 10.92 5.85
CA SER A 46 -11.54 12.33 6.22
C SER A 46 -11.79 13.25 5.03
N GLU A 47 -12.54 14.32 5.27
CA GLU A 47 -12.83 15.35 4.27
C GLU A 47 -11.54 15.93 3.66
N LYS A 48 -10.48 16.05 4.48
CA LYS A 48 -9.15 16.48 4.05
C LYS A 48 -8.49 15.48 3.09
N ASN A 49 -8.55 14.18 3.37
CA ASN A 49 -7.95 13.15 2.51
C ASN A 49 -8.75 12.99 1.21
N ALA A 50 -10.08 12.98 1.31
CA ALA A 50 -10.96 12.95 0.15
C ALA A 50 -10.71 14.14 -0.78
N LYS A 51 -10.64 15.36 -0.24
CA LYS A 51 -10.33 16.57 -1.01
C LYS A 51 -8.99 16.47 -1.72
N ARG A 52 -7.94 16.04 -1.02
CA ARG A 52 -6.60 15.86 -1.61
C ARG A 52 -6.61 14.83 -2.75
N LEU A 53 -7.35 13.74 -2.58
CA LEU A 53 -7.50 12.71 -3.62
C LEU A 53 -8.21 13.26 -4.87
N PHE A 54 -9.32 13.98 -4.69
CA PHE A 54 -10.05 14.60 -5.81
C PHE A 54 -9.24 15.69 -6.52
N GLU A 55 -8.47 16.50 -5.77
CA GLU A 55 -7.54 17.48 -6.34
C GLU A 55 -6.47 16.81 -7.20
N ALA A 56 -5.88 15.70 -6.73
CA ALA A 56 -4.91 14.93 -7.51
C ALA A 56 -5.51 14.35 -8.80
N LEU A 57 -6.76 13.88 -8.76
CA LEU A 57 -7.47 13.42 -9.97
C LEU A 57 -7.68 14.55 -10.98
N GLU A 58 -8.04 15.75 -10.53
CA GLU A 58 -8.17 16.93 -11.40
C GLU A 58 -6.83 17.38 -11.98
N ASP A 59 -5.77 17.34 -11.18
CA ASP A 59 -4.41 17.64 -11.63
C ASP A 59 -3.96 16.68 -12.75
N ILE A 60 -4.25 15.38 -12.63
CA ILE A 60 -3.99 14.40 -13.70
C ILE A 60 -4.78 14.73 -14.97
N LYS A 61 -6.10 14.95 -14.85
CA LYS A 61 -6.95 15.27 -16.01
C LYS A 61 -6.48 16.52 -16.75
N ARG A 62 -5.94 17.50 -16.02
CA ARG A 62 -5.48 18.79 -16.54
C ARG A 62 -3.99 18.78 -16.89
N ASN A 63 -3.31 17.66 -16.75
CA ASN A 63 -1.86 17.53 -16.91
C ASN A 63 -1.09 18.61 -16.11
N LYS A 64 -1.55 18.88 -14.89
CA LYS A 64 -1.03 19.91 -13.98
C LYS A 64 -0.36 19.23 -12.79
N ASN A 65 0.70 19.85 -12.25
CA ASN A 65 1.42 19.37 -11.06
C ASN A 65 1.96 17.92 -11.20
N LEU A 66 2.16 17.44 -12.42
CA LEU A 66 2.75 16.14 -12.70
C LEU A 66 4.26 16.27 -12.91
N VAL A 67 5.01 15.33 -12.36
CA VAL A 67 6.46 15.22 -12.58
C VAL A 67 6.71 14.08 -13.54
N SER A 68 7.25 14.38 -14.72
CA SER A 68 7.66 13.37 -15.69
C SER A 68 9.09 12.95 -15.40
N ILE A 69 9.30 11.65 -15.19
CA ILE A 69 10.62 11.06 -14.95
C ILE A 69 11.00 10.27 -16.20
N LYS A 70 12.13 10.61 -16.81
CA LYS A 70 12.59 9.97 -18.07
C LYS A 70 13.73 9.00 -17.82
N SER A 71 14.44 9.13 -16.71
CA SER A 71 15.49 8.20 -16.30
C SER A 71 15.56 8.03 -14.77
N ILE A 72 16.40 7.11 -14.30
CA ILE A 72 16.62 6.85 -12.87
C ILE A 72 17.33 8.05 -12.22
N GLU A 73 18.25 8.67 -12.94
CA GLU A 73 19.01 9.84 -12.47
C GLU A 73 18.10 11.05 -12.21
N ASP A 74 17.05 11.23 -13.03
CA ASP A 74 16.02 12.25 -12.81
C ASP A 74 15.31 12.05 -11.46
N LEU A 75 14.97 10.80 -11.13
CA LEU A 75 14.32 10.45 -9.87
C LEU A 75 15.25 10.69 -8.67
N GLU A 76 16.52 10.30 -8.78
CA GLU A 76 17.53 10.51 -7.74
C GLU A 76 17.73 11.99 -7.42
N SER A 77 17.80 12.85 -8.44
CA SER A 77 17.92 14.30 -8.26
C SER A 77 16.73 14.88 -7.48
N LEU A 78 15.50 14.45 -7.79
CA LEU A 78 14.30 14.94 -7.12
C LEU A 78 14.26 14.56 -5.64
N VAL A 79 14.75 13.36 -5.29
CA VAL A 79 14.84 12.90 -3.90
C VAL A 79 15.84 13.73 -3.11
N VAL A 80 16.96 14.10 -3.71
CA VAL A 80 17.98 14.98 -3.09
C VAL A 80 17.40 16.38 -2.86
N ASP A 81 16.73 16.95 -3.85
CA ASP A 81 16.11 18.27 -3.74
C ASP A 81 15.02 18.32 -2.65
N ALA A 82 14.20 17.27 -2.52
CA ALA A 82 13.17 17.18 -1.50
C ALA A 82 13.74 17.12 -0.06
N LYS A 83 14.86 16.41 0.12
CA LYS A 83 15.57 16.33 1.41
C LYS A 83 16.17 17.68 1.80
N ASN A 84 16.72 18.41 0.84
CA ASN A 84 17.36 19.71 1.09
C ASN A 84 16.35 20.83 1.43
N ARG A 85 15.10 20.72 0.97
CA ARG A 85 14.03 21.69 1.29
C ARG A 85 13.35 21.45 2.64
N SER A 86 13.64 20.31 3.29
CA SER A 86 13.05 19.92 4.58
C SER A 86 13.96 20.22 5.78
N ASN A 87 15.16 20.76 5.54
CA ASN A 87 16.12 21.28 6.53
C ASN A 87 16.11 22.81 6.50
#